data_AF-A0A263DL60-F1
#
_entry.id   AF-A0A263DL60-F1
#
_cell.length_a   1.000
_cell.length_b   1.000
_cell.length_c   1.000
_cell.angle_alpha   90.00
_cell.angle_beta   90.00
_cell.angle_gamma   90.00
#
_symmetry.space_group_name_H-M   'P 1'
#
loop_
_entity.id
_entity.type
_entity.pdbx_description
1 polymer ?
#
loop_
_entity_poly.entity_id
_entity_poly.type
_entity_poly.pdbx_seq_one_letter_code
_entity_poly.pdbx_strand_id
1 'polypeptide(L)'
;MFSQVRRHEARFVQEDEEGPAEWGLAVELAGMSEVWRRLLELHVSGRDGRCTGCRSPVRAAPHWPCTLYRAAAHARRIAADGPRRPAG
;
A
#
# COMPACT_ATOMS: atom_id res chain seq x y z
N MET A 1 7.28 40.46 35.01
CA MET A 1 8.52 39.95 34.39
C MET A 1 8.84 38.59 35.00
N PHE A 2 8.33 37.49 34.42
CA PHE A 2 8.83 36.13 34.65
C PHE A 2 8.65 35.33 33.36
N SER A 3 9.78 34.92 32.80
CA SER A 3 9.94 34.21 31.54
C SER A 3 9.65 32.72 31.67
N GLN A 4 8.97 32.19 30.65
CA GLN A 4 9.15 30.88 30.00
C GLN A 4 9.20 29.60 30.86
N VAL A 5 8.23 28.71 30.61
CA VAL A 5 8.49 27.26 30.55
C VAL A 5 7.95 26.73 29.22
N ARG A 6 8.88 26.13 28.46
CA ARG A 6 8.66 25.48 27.16
C ARG A 6 7.98 24.11 27.31
N ARG A 7 7.58 23.59 26.15
CA ARG A 7 7.38 22.17 25.76
C ARG A 7 6.01 21.55 26.00
N HIS A 8 5.17 21.68 24.98
CA HIS A 8 4.17 20.67 24.63
C HIS A 8 4.88 19.61 23.77
N GLU A 9 5.28 18.49 24.37
CA GLU A 9 5.63 17.27 23.63
C GLU A 9 5.09 16.05 24.39
N ALA A 10 3.96 15.54 23.90
CA ALA A 10 3.45 14.21 24.21
C ALA A 10 2.78 13.64 22.94
N ARG A 11 3.64 13.14 22.05
CA ARG A 11 3.52 11.80 21.45
C ARG A 11 2.24 11.50 20.65
N PHE A 12 2.08 12.17 19.50
CA PHE A 12 1.56 11.46 18.33
C PHE A 12 2.76 11.07 17.47
N VAL A 13 3.15 9.82 17.65
CA VAL A 13 4.00 9.09 16.72
C VAL A 13 3.30 9.13 15.37
N GLN A 14 3.78 9.94 14.45
CA GLN A 14 3.45 9.81 13.03
C GLN A 14 4.43 8.80 12.44
N GLU A 15 4.24 7.54 12.80
CA GLU A 15 4.67 6.39 11.99
C GLU A 15 3.48 6.07 11.08
N ASP A 16 3.28 6.85 10.01
CA ASP A 16 2.25 6.56 8.98
C ASP A 16 2.71 6.93 7.55
N GLU A 17 4.01 7.18 7.33
CA GLU A 17 4.56 7.51 6.00
C GLU A 17 4.74 6.28 5.09
N GLU A 18 3.84 5.29 5.19
CA GLU A 18 3.72 4.19 4.22
C GLU A 18 2.26 3.75 3.97
N GLY A 19 1.25 4.45 4.53
CA GLY A 19 -0.14 3.98 4.65
C GLY A 19 -1.30 4.71 3.94
N PRO A 20 -1.17 5.88 3.26
CA PRO A 20 -2.31 6.49 2.55
C PRO A 20 -2.34 6.22 1.04
N ALA A 21 -1.19 6.20 0.37
CA ALA A 21 -1.12 6.07 -1.09
C ALA A 21 -1.43 4.64 -1.57
N GLU A 22 -0.98 3.61 -0.82
CA GLU A 22 -1.29 2.22 -1.14
C GLU A 22 -2.78 1.91 -0.99
N TRP A 23 -3.44 2.52 -0.01
CA TRP A 23 -4.87 2.36 0.23
C TRP A 23 -5.71 3.09 -0.82
N GLY A 24 -5.36 4.34 -1.15
CA GLY A 24 -6.02 5.08 -2.23
C GLY A 24 -5.93 4.35 -3.57
N LEU A 25 -4.75 3.86 -3.92
CA LEU A 25 -4.57 3.05 -5.12
C LEU A 25 -5.36 1.73 -5.06
N ALA A 26 -5.43 1.08 -3.89
CA ALA A 26 -6.17 -0.16 -3.73
C ALA A 26 -7.69 0.00 -3.96
N VAL A 27 -8.28 1.12 -3.53
CA VAL A 27 -9.70 1.42 -3.75
C VAL A 27 -9.99 1.58 -5.25
N GLU A 28 -9.18 2.36 -5.96
CA GLU A 28 -9.33 2.54 -7.42
C GLU A 28 -9.12 1.22 -8.16
N LEU A 29 -8.10 0.46 -7.78
CA LEU A 29 -7.82 -0.85 -8.36
C LEU A 29 -8.96 -1.84 -8.09
N ALA A 30 -9.70 -1.76 -6.99
CA ALA A 30 -10.76 -2.73 -6.67
C ALA A 30 -11.83 -2.82 -7.77
N GLY A 31 -12.11 -1.74 -8.48
CA GLY A 31 -13.02 -1.71 -9.65
C GLY A 31 -12.41 -2.28 -10.94
N MET A 32 -11.10 -2.50 -10.98
CA MET A 32 -10.33 -2.91 -12.17
C MET A 32 -9.76 -4.32 -11.99
N SER A 33 -10.63 -5.33 -12.10
CA SER A 33 -10.33 -6.74 -11.80
C SER A 33 -9.11 -7.28 -12.53
N GLU A 34 -9.03 -6.99 -13.82
CA GLU A 34 -7.97 -7.46 -14.70
C GLU A 34 -6.63 -6.82 -14.31
N VAL A 35 -6.64 -5.56 -13.86
CA VAL A 35 -5.43 -4.81 -13.50
C VAL A 35 -4.82 -5.35 -12.22
N TRP A 36 -5.61 -5.48 -11.13
CA TRP A 36 -5.04 -5.99 -9.88
C TRP A 36 -4.65 -7.46 -9.98
N ARG A 37 -5.36 -8.28 -10.78
CA ARG A 37 -4.93 -9.66 -11.06
C ARG A 37 -3.58 -9.68 -11.75
N ARG A 38 -3.40 -8.84 -12.79
CA ARG A 38 -2.15 -8.79 -13.53
C ARG A 38 -1.00 -8.29 -12.66
N LEU A 39 -1.25 -7.32 -11.79
CA LEU A 39 -0.25 -6.86 -10.82
C LEU A 39 0.20 -7.98 -9.88
N LEU A 40 -0.74 -8.78 -9.36
CA LEU A 40 -0.40 -9.92 -8.50
C LEU A 40 0.42 -11.01 -9.21
N GLU A 41 0.19 -11.21 -10.51
CA GLU A 41 0.95 -12.16 -11.33
C GLU A 41 2.37 -11.68 -11.65
N LEU A 42 2.51 -10.39 -11.96
CA LEU A 42 3.79 -9.82 -12.40
C LEU A 42 4.70 -9.42 -11.24
N HIS A 43 4.12 -8.89 -10.16
CA HIS A 43 4.86 -8.48 -8.99
C HIS A 43 4.92 -9.66 -8.02
N VAL A 44 6.01 -10.43 -8.10
CA VAL A 44 6.30 -11.58 -7.25
C VAL A 44 7.67 -11.44 -6.56
N SER A 45 7.88 -12.21 -5.48
CA SER A 45 9.17 -12.27 -4.80
C SER A 45 10.27 -12.82 -5.70
N GLY A 46 11.37 -12.07 -5.81
CA GLY A 46 12.61 -12.52 -6.42
C GLY A 46 13.51 -13.23 -5.41
N ARG A 47 14.47 -14.04 -5.89
CA ARG A 47 15.45 -14.75 -5.04
C ARG A 47 16.34 -13.82 -4.21
N ASP A 48 16.49 -12.58 -4.64
CA ASP A 48 17.24 -11.51 -3.98
C ASP A 48 16.41 -10.76 -2.93
N GLY A 49 15.19 -11.22 -2.61
CA GLY A 49 14.27 -10.54 -1.70
C GLY A 49 13.68 -9.25 -2.27
N ARG A 50 13.85 -9.00 -3.58
CA ARG A 50 13.31 -7.84 -4.30
C ARG A 50 12.16 -8.24 -5.20
N CYS A 51 11.30 -7.29 -5.56
CA CYS A 51 10.20 -7.58 -6.46
C CYS A 51 10.70 -7.80 -7.91
N THR A 52 10.30 -8.90 -8.53
CA THR A 52 10.68 -9.21 -9.92
C THR A 52 9.97 -8.29 -10.91
N GLY A 53 8.70 -7.97 -10.69
CA GLY A 53 7.90 -7.09 -11.56
C GLY A 53 8.35 -5.63 -11.55
N CYS A 54 9.08 -5.19 -10.51
CA CYS A 54 9.62 -3.83 -10.42
C CYS A 54 11.04 -3.70 -10.96
N ARG A 55 11.61 -4.75 -11.57
CA ARG A 55 12.97 -4.68 -12.13
C ARG A 55 13.00 -3.68 -13.28
N SER A 56 13.96 -2.76 -13.22
CA SER A 56 14.15 -1.71 -14.22
C SER A 56 15.65 -1.56 -14.51
N PRO A 57 16.06 -1.27 -15.76
CA PRO A 57 17.47 -1.02 -16.09
C PRO A 57 18.02 0.25 -15.42
N VAL A 58 17.15 1.17 -14.98
CA VAL A 58 17.54 2.49 -14.45
C VAL A 58 17.35 2.63 -12.94
N ARG A 59 16.63 1.70 -12.29
CA ARG A 59 16.36 1.76 -10.84
C ARG A 59 16.39 0.37 -10.23
N ALA A 60 16.98 0.28 -9.03
CA ALA A 60 16.94 -0.93 -8.23
C ALA A 60 15.49 -1.28 -7.87
N ALA A 61 15.13 -2.56 -8.03
CA ALA A 61 13.81 -3.03 -7.62
C ALA A 61 13.65 -2.88 -6.10
N PRO A 62 12.49 -2.43 -5.60
CA PRO A 62 12.20 -2.37 -4.18
C PRO A 62 12.19 -3.77 -3.55
N HIS A 63 12.34 -3.80 -2.23
CA HIS A 63 12.17 -5.02 -1.46
C HIS A 63 10.74 -5.55 -1.57
N TRP A 64 10.64 -6.87 -1.56
CA TRP A 64 9.36 -7.57 -1.53
C TRP A 64 8.79 -7.57 -0.10
N PRO A 65 7.47 -7.36 0.11
CA PRO A 65 6.44 -7.02 -0.89
C PRO A 65 6.46 -5.53 -1.27
N CYS A 66 6.46 -5.26 -2.57
CA CYS A 66 6.44 -3.88 -3.08
C CYS A 66 5.04 -3.26 -2.99
N THR A 67 4.96 -1.92 -3.02
CA THR A 67 3.71 -1.15 -2.93
C THR A 67 2.65 -1.60 -3.94
N LEU A 68 3.02 -1.89 -5.19
CA LEU A 68 2.07 -2.35 -6.21
C LEU A 68 1.43 -3.70 -5.88
N TYR A 69 2.21 -4.63 -5.31
CA TYR A 69 1.67 -5.90 -4.84
C TYR A 69 0.74 -5.69 -3.64
N ARG A 70 1.14 -4.85 -2.68
CA ARG A 70 0.31 -4.53 -1.50
C ARG A 70 -1.03 -3.93 -1.93
N ALA A 71 -0.99 -2.90 -2.80
CA ALA A 71 -2.18 -2.27 -3.33
C ALA A 71 -3.09 -3.25 -4.07
N ALA A 72 -2.54 -4.10 -4.95
CA ALA A 72 -3.32 -5.12 -5.66
C ALA A 72 -3.90 -6.20 -4.72
N ALA A 73 -3.17 -6.59 -3.67
CA ALA A 73 -3.66 -7.52 -2.66
C ALA A 73 -4.77 -6.91 -1.80
N HIS A 74 -4.71 -5.61 -1.52
CA HIS A 74 -5.80 -4.88 -0.87
C HIS A 74 -7.01 -4.71 -1.80
N ALA A 75 -6.81 -4.35 -3.06
CA ALA A 75 -7.87 -4.27 -4.07
C ALA A 75 -8.66 -5.58 -4.19
N ARG A 76 -7.96 -6.73 -4.23
CA ARG A 76 -8.58 -8.06 -4.23
C ARG A 76 -9.48 -8.29 -3.00
N ARG A 77 -9.05 -7.83 -1.81
CA ARG A 77 -9.84 -7.95 -0.57
C ARG A 77 -11.09 -7.09 -0.64
N ILE A 78 -10.95 -5.83 -1.04
CA ILE A 78 -12.08 -4.90 -1.23
C ILE A 78 -13.08 -5.46 -2.25
N ALA A 79 -12.59 -5.97 -3.39
CA ALA A 79 -13.44 -6.57 -4.42
C ALA A 79 -14.15 -7.85 -3.94
N ALA A 80 -13.49 -8.66 -3.10
CA ALA A 80 -14.08 -9.86 -2.50
C ALA A 80 -15.10 -9.53 -1.41
N ASP A 81 -14.88 -8.45 -0.66
CA ASP A 81 -15.81 -7.99 0.36
C ASP A 81 -17.08 -7.40 -0.27
N GLY A 82 -16.96 -6.80 -1.46
CA GLY A 82 -18.07 -6.22 -2.25
C GLY A 82 -18.94 -5.23 -1.46
N PRO A 83 -19.89 -4.55 -2.11
CA PRO A 83 -21.01 -4.02 -1.33
C PRO A 83 -21.79 -5.24 -0.82
N ARG A 84 -21.71 -5.55 0.48
CA ARG A 84 -22.70 -6.46 1.11
C ARG A 84 -24.08 -5.88 0.77
N ARG A 85 -24.78 -6.52 -0.17
CA ARG A 85 -26.18 -6.21 -0.47
C ARG A 85 -26.95 -6.39 0.85
N PRO A 86 -27.60 -5.36 1.42
CA PRO A 86 -28.44 -5.58 2.59
C PRO A 86 -29.51 -6.60 2.19
N ALA A 87 -29.67 -7.65 3.00
CA ALA A 87 -30.78 -8.56 2.87
C ALA A 87 -32.06 -7.72 2.96
N GLY A 88 -32.87 -7.77 1.90
CA GLY A 88 -34.18 -7.11 1.86
C GLY A 88 -35.15 -7.73 2.85
#